data_AF-A0A840J278-F1
#
_entry.id   AF-A0A840J278-F1
#
_cell.length_a   1.000
_cell.length_b   1.000
_cell.length_c   1.000
_cell.angle_alpha   90.00
_cell.angle_beta   90.00
_cell.angle_gamma   90.00
#
_symmetry.space_group_name_H-M   'P 1'
#
loop_
_entity.id
_entity.type
_entity.pdbx_description
1 polymer ?
#
loop_
_entity_poly.entity_id
_entity_poly.type
_entity_poly.pdbx_seq_one_letter_code
_entity_poly.pdbx_strand_id
1 'polypeptide(L)'
;MKPEPGHDRAAALRKYVQAVAGLLGVEPGACWSEHSSPSTAYIALAATSRCHPGRLLMVQWSSDAGWCLALEPAGAEAPVVVAQWPRPLSPDPVVVARRVRQVLQATATSTTSAVSKAPASSTVSISDQRIG
;
A
#
# COMPACT_ATOMS: atom_id res chain seq x y z
N MET A 1 -9.83 -39.48 9.27
CA MET A 1 -10.68 -38.64 8.39
C MET A 1 -9.75 -37.83 7.49
N LYS A 2 -9.97 -37.78 6.17
CA LYS A 2 -9.28 -36.81 5.31
C LYS A 2 -10.04 -35.49 5.39
N PRO A 3 -9.37 -34.33 5.43
CA PRO A 3 -10.05 -33.04 5.38
C PRO A 3 -10.83 -32.88 4.07
N GLU A 4 -11.97 -32.19 4.13
CA GLU A 4 -12.74 -31.80 2.95
C GLU A 4 -11.86 -30.95 2.01
N PRO A 5 -11.96 -31.06 0.67
CA PRO A 5 -11.08 -30.37 -0.26
C PRO A 5 -10.99 -28.83 -0.09
N GLY A 6 -12.06 -28.19 0.40
CA GLY A 6 -12.07 -26.75 0.70
C GLY A 6 -11.29 -26.39 1.97
N HIS A 7 -11.18 -27.31 2.93
CA HIS A 7 -10.43 -27.12 4.17
C HIS A 7 -8.93 -26.96 3.89
N ASP A 8 -8.38 -27.75 2.96
CA ASP A 8 -6.97 -27.68 2.59
C ASP A 8 -6.62 -26.34 1.93
N ARG A 9 -7.52 -25.81 1.09
CA ARG A 9 -7.36 -24.50 0.45
C ARG A 9 -7.46 -23.36 1.44
N ALA A 10 -8.44 -23.40 2.35
CA ALA A 10 -8.57 -22.42 3.43
C ALA A 10 -7.32 -22.41 4.33
N ALA A 11 -6.80 -23.59 4.69
CA ALA A 11 -5.58 -23.72 5.47
C ALA A 11 -4.33 -23.21 4.72
N ALA A 12 -4.23 -23.49 3.41
CA ALA A 12 -3.15 -23.00 2.58
C ALA A 12 -3.15 -21.47 2.45
N LEU A 13 -4.32 -20.86 2.21
CA LEU A 13 -4.46 -19.41 2.17
C LEU A 13 -4.07 -18.78 3.52
N ARG A 14 -4.58 -19.32 4.63
CA ARG A 14 -4.24 -18.84 5.97
C ARG A 14 -2.73 -18.89 6.22
N LYS A 15 -2.05 -20.00 5.89
CA LYS A 15 -0.59 -20.14 6.05
C LYS A 15 0.17 -19.12 5.19
N TYR A 16 -0.27 -18.92 3.94
CA TYR A 16 0.34 -17.94 3.05
C TYR A 16 0.22 -16.51 3.59
N VAL A 17 -0.97 -16.12 4.05
CA VAL A 17 -1.23 -14.80 4.66
C VAL A 17 -0.41 -14.60 5.94
N GLN A 18 -0.33 -15.62 6.78
CA GLN A 18 0.49 -15.59 8.00
C GLN A 18 1.99 -15.46 7.69
N ALA A 19 2.47 -16.07 6.60
CA ALA A 19 3.86 -15.90 6.17
C ALA A 19 4.15 -14.45 5.74
N VAL A 20 3.23 -13.83 4.99
CA VAL A 20 3.33 -12.39 4.63
C VAL A 20 3.28 -11.51 5.89
N ALA A 21 2.35 -11.78 6.80
CA ALA A 21 2.19 -11.03 8.05
C ALA A 21 3.45 -11.12 8.92
N GLY A 22 4.00 -12.31 9.13
CA GLY A 22 5.25 -12.51 9.88
C GLY A 22 6.42 -11.78 9.24
N LEU A 23 6.52 -11.80 7.90
CA LEU A 23 7.52 -11.02 7.17
C LEU A 23 7.33 -9.52 7.31
N LEU A 24 6.12 -9.02 7.59
CA LEU A 24 5.81 -7.62 7.86
C LEU A 24 5.95 -7.25 9.35
N GLY A 25 6.22 -8.21 10.24
CA GLY A 25 6.27 -8.00 11.68
C GLY A 25 4.89 -7.85 12.33
N VAL A 26 3.86 -8.42 11.71
CA VAL A 26 2.47 -8.39 12.19
C VAL A 26 2.13 -9.72 12.85
N GLU A 27 1.56 -9.65 14.05
CA GLU A 27 1.10 -10.82 14.81
C GLU A 27 0.00 -11.58 14.07
N PRO A 28 -0.10 -12.92 14.21
CA PRO A 28 -1.10 -13.73 13.50
C PRO A 28 -2.56 -13.32 13.78
N GLY A 29 -2.84 -12.74 14.95
CA GLY A 29 -4.19 -12.26 15.30
C GLY A 29 -4.65 -11.02 14.50
N ALA A 30 -3.73 -10.32 13.85
CA ALA A 30 -4.01 -9.15 13.02
C ALA A 30 -4.13 -9.50 11.52
N CYS A 31 -4.36 -10.77 11.20
CA CYS A 31 -4.66 -11.21 9.83
C CYS A 31 -5.88 -12.13 9.79
N TRP A 32 -6.57 -12.10 8.66
CA TRP A 32 -7.74 -12.93 8.40
C TRP A 32 -7.76 -13.37 6.94
N SER A 33 -8.40 -14.51 6.70
CA SER A 33 -8.57 -15.06 5.35
C SER A 33 -9.85 -15.88 5.26
N GLU A 34 -10.53 -15.80 4.12
CA GLU A 34 -11.68 -16.62 3.79
C GLU A 34 -11.49 -17.29 2.43
N HIS A 35 -11.80 -18.58 2.40
CA HIS A 35 -11.89 -19.33 1.16
C HIS A 35 -13.35 -19.37 0.68
N SER A 36 -13.70 -18.38 -0.12
CA SER A 36 -14.98 -18.23 -0.81
C SER A 36 -14.73 -17.91 -2.30
N SER A 37 -15.76 -17.49 -3.03
CA SER A 37 -15.66 -17.02 -4.42
C SER A 37 -16.10 -15.56 -4.49
N PRO A 38 -15.18 -14.58 -4.53
CA PRO A 38 -13.72 -14.73 -4.54
C PRO A 38 -13.15 -15.06 -3.16
N SER A 39 -11.98 -15.71 -3.13
CA SER A 39 -11.25 -15.87 -1.86
C SER A 39 -10.60 -14.55 -1.49
N THR A 40 -10.58 -14.22 -0.19
CA THR A 40 -10.11 -12.93 0.30
C THR A 40 -9.20 -13.08 1.52
N ALA A 41 -8.32 -12.11 1.72
CA ALA A 41 -7.53 -12.00 2.93
C ALA A 41 -7.16 -10.56 3.24
N TYR A 42 -6.90 -10.26 4.51
CA TYR A 42 -6.34 -8.98 4.92
C TYR A 42 -5.34 -9.13 6.07
N ILE A 43 -4.44 -8.14 6.16
CA ILE A 43 -3.44 -7.97 7.22
C ILE A 43 -3.53 -6.52 7.68
N ALA A 44 -3.94 -6.31 8.94
CA ALA A 44 -3.97 -4.97 9.54
C ALA A 44 -2.55 -4.51 9.86
N LEU A 45 -2.23 -3.26 9.53
CA LEU A 45 -0.93 -2.66 9.80
C LEU A 45 -1.08 -1.56 10.85
N ALA A 46 -0.22 -1.58 11.87
CA ALA A 46 -0.10 -0.48 12.83
C ALA A 46 0.53 0.81 12.23
N ALA A 47 0.77 0.82 10.91
CA ALA A 47 1.30 1.98 10.20
C ALA A 47 0.16 2.94 9.83
N THR A 48 0.37 4.23 10.06
CA THR A 48 -0.56 5.29 9.66
C THR A 48 -0.13 5.92 8.34
N SER A 49 -1.09 6.30 7.50
CA SER A 49 -0.81 7.09 6.30
C SER A 49 -0.53 8.56 6.65
N ARG A 50 0.54 9.15 6.13
CA ARG A 50 0.76 10.61 6.24
C ARG A 50 -0.24 11.42 5.44
N CYS A 51 -0.67 10.91 4.29
CA CYS A 51 -1.69 11.54 3.46
C CYS A 51 -3.08 11.48 4.09
N HIS A 52 -3.29 10.54 5.03
CA HIS A 52 -4.54 10.39 5.78
C HIS A 52 -4.24 10.22 7.28
N PRO A 53 -3.91 11.32 7.99
CA PRO A 53 -3.57 11.27 9.41
C PRO A 53 -4.65 10.57 10.25
N GLY A 54 -4.23 9.72 11.19
CA GLY A 54 -5.14 8.97 12.06
C GLY A 54 -5.82 7.76 11.39
N ARG A 55 -5.58 7.51 10.10
CA ARG A 55 -6.07 6.32 9.40
C ARG A 55 -4.99 5.24 9.39
N LEU A 56 -5.35 4.05 9.90
CA LEU A 56 -4.54 2.84 9.78
C LEU A 56 -4.53 2.33 8.35
N LEU A 57 -3.54 1.49 8.06
CA LEU A 57 -3.39 0.82 6.77
C LEU A 57 -3.70 -0.66 6.90
N MET A 58 -4.13 -1.27 5.80
CA MET A 58 -4.22 -2.71 5.68
C MET A 58 -3.72 -3.18 4.32
N VAL A 59 -3.13 -4.37 4.32
CA VAL A 59 -2.82 -5.08 3.08
C VAL A 59 -3.98 -6.03 2.80
N GLN A 60 -4.59 -5.94 1.63
CA GLN A 60 -5.69 -6.80 1.22
C GLN A 60 -5.30 -7.66 0.02
N TRP A 61 -5.93 -8.82 -0.09
CA TRP A 61 -5.80 -9.73 -1.21
C TRP A 61 -7.16 -10.26 -1.65
N SER A 62 -7.37 -10.42 -2.95
CA SER A 62 -8.43 -11.28 -3.48
C SER A 62 -7.93 -12.16 -4.62
N SER A 63 -8.60 -13.30 -4.83
CA SER A 63 -8.33 -14.20 -5.95
C SER A 63 -8.49 -13.54 -7.32
N ASP A 64 -9.24 -12.44 -7.39
CA ASP A 64 -9.61 -11.78 -8.64
C ASP A 64 -8.72 -10.57 -8.93
N ALA A 65 -8.33 -9.85 -7.88
CA ALA A 65 -7.63 -8.56 -7.99
C ALA A 65 -6.19 -8.57 -7.48
N GLY A 66 -5.72 -9.66 -6.87
CA GLY A 66 -4.38 -9.75 -6.30
C GLY A 66 -4.23 -8.91 -5.05
N TRP A 67 -3.01 -8.42 -4.79
CA TRP A 67 -2.66 -7.69 -3.57
C TRP A 67 -2.84 -6.18 -3.73
N CYS A 68 -3.29 -5.49 -2.69
CA CYS A 68 -3.23 -4.04 -2.59
C CYS A 68 -2.88 -3.58 -1.16
N LEU A 69 -2.37 -2.36 -1.06
CA LEU A 69 -2.27 -1.61 0.19
C LEU A 69 -3.39 -0.57 0.18
N ALA A 70 -4.19 -0.53 1.23
CA ALA A 70 -5.33 0.38 1.36
C ALA A 70 -5.38 0.99 2.76
N LEU A 71 -6.17 2.06 2.93
CA LEU A 71 -6.59 2.48 4.26
C LEU A 71 -7.48 1.40 4.88
N GLU A 72 -7.34 1.17 6.18
CA GLU A 72 -8.28 0.35 6.94
C GLU A 72 -9.67 1.03 6.94
N PRO A 73 -10.72 0.36 6.46
CA PRO A 73 -12.05 0.96 6.35
C PRO A 73 -12.62 1.35 7.71
N ALA A 74 -13.18 2.56 7.79
CA ALA A 74 -14.03 2.98 8.89
C ALA A 74 -15.49 2.59 8.60
N GLY A 75 -15.94 1.45 9.12
CA GLY A 75 -17.31 0.97 8.91
C GLY A 75 -17.54 0.46 7.48
N ALA A 76 -18.56 0.99 6.79
CA ALA A 76 -19.01 0.52 5.47
C ALA A 76 -18.49 1.36 4.29
N GLU A 77 -17.44 2.16 4.49
CA GLU A 77 -16.88 2.99 3.42
C GLU A 77 -16.20 2.15 2.32
N ALA A 78 -16.13 2.73 1.11
CA ALA A 78 -15.38 2.12 0.02
C ALA A 78 -13.86 2.10 0.33
N PRO A 79 -13.13 1.04 -0.03
CA PRO A 79 -11.69 0.98 0.19
C PRO A 79 -10.95 2.09 -0.54
N VAL A 80 -10.07 2.80 0.17
CA VAL A 80 -9.14 3.78 -0.43
C VAL A 80 -7.81 3.08 -0.68
N VAL A 81 -7.53 2.74 -1.93
CA VAL A 81 -6.31 2.03 -2.35
C VAL A 81 -5.14 3.02 -2.48
N VAL A 82 -4.03 2.72 -1.80
CA VAL A 82 -2.77 3.46 -1.85
C VAL A 82 -1.86 2.90 -2.95
N ALA A 83 -1.82 1.57 -3.09
CA ALA A 83 -1.04 0.89 -4.12
C ALA A 83 -1.67 -0.46 -4.48
N GLN A 84 -1.52 -0.89 -5.74
CA GLN A 84 -2.06 -2.16 -6.22
C GLN A 84 -1.01 -2.99 -6.95
N TRP A 85 -1.05 -4.30 -6.73
CA TRP A 85 -0.20 -5.31 -7.36
C TRP A 85 -1.09 -6.45 -7.88
N PRO A 86 -1.71 -6.28 -9.06
CA PRO A 86 -2.73 -7.20 -9.54
C PRO A 86 -2.17 -8.56 -9.97
N ARG A 87 -0.87 -8.62 -10.30
CA ARG A 87 -0.20 -9.86 -10.69
C ARG A 87 1.25 -9.96 -10.16
N PRO A 88 1.78 -11.19 -10.01
CA PRO A 88 1.01 -12.45 -9.96
C PRO A 88 0.03 -12.45 -8.77
N LEU A 89 -1.02 -13.27 -8.81
CA LEU A 89 -2.04 -13.29 -7.75
C LEU A 89 -1.46 -13.75 -6.41
N SER A 90 -0.62 -14.78 -6.43
CA SER A 90 0.06 -15.32 -5.24
C SER A 90 1.58 -15.37 -5.49
N PRO A 91 2.28 -14.22 -5.43
CA PRO A 91 3.74 -14.20 -5.49
C PRO A 91 4.35 -14.87 -4.25
N ASP A 92 5.66 -15.02 -4.24
CA ASP A 92 6.38 -15.36 -3.01
C ASP A 92 6.09 -14.33 -1.88
N PRO A 93 5.84 -14.76 -0.63
CA PRO A 93 5.56 -13.85 0.49
C PRO A 93 6.58 -12.71 0.68
N VAL A 94 7.87 -12.98 0.41
CA VAL A 94 8.95 -11.99 0.51
C VAL A 94 8.75 -10.86 -0.49
N VAL A 95 8.22 -11.18 -1.68
CA VAL A 95 7.94 -10.19 -2.72
C VAL A 95 6.81 -9.26 -2.28
N VAL A 96 5.75 -9.79 -1.66
CA VAL A 96 4.64 -8.97 -1.11
C VAL A 96 5.17 -8.05 -0.02
N ALA A 97 5.87 -8.62 0.97
CA ALA A 97 6.38 -7.86 2.11
C ALA A 97 7.33 -6.73 1.68
N ARG A 98 8.21 -7.00 0.70
CA ARG A 98 9.11 -5.98 0.13
C ARG A 98 8.34 -4.85 -0.55
N ARG A 99 7.34 -5.17 -1.38
CA ARG A 99 6.52 -4.17 -2.08
C ARG A 99 5.76 -3.27 -1.11
N VAL A 100 5.16 -3.84 -0.07
CA VAL A 100 4.49 -3.08 1.00
C VAL A 100 5.47 -2.12 1.68
N ARG A 101 6.64 -2.62 2.12
CA ARG A 101 7.67 -1.78 2.75
C ARG A 101 8.15 -0.64 1.87
N GLN A 102 8.34 -0.87 0.58
CA GLN A 102 8.75 0.18 -0.36
C GLN A 102 7.72 1.32 -0.42
N VAL A 103 6.43 1.00 -0.45
CA VAL A 103 5.36 2.03 -0.43
C VAL A 103 5.31 2.75 0.91
N LEU A 104 5.46 2.03 2.03
CA LEU A 104 5.50 2.64 3.37
C LEU A 104 6.70 3.60 3.52
N GLN A 105 7.86 3.25 2.99
CA GLN A 105 9.06 4.11 3.02
C GLN A 105 8.89 5.33 2.12
N ALA A 106 8.34 5.16 0.91
CA ALA A 106 8.08 6.28 0.00
C ALA A 106 7.07 7.29 0.60
N THR A 107 6.04 6.80 1.29
CA THR A 107 5.05 7.67 1.95
C THR A 107 5.57 8.31 3.24
N ALA A 108 6.56 7.72 3.90
CA ALA A 108 7.24 8.31 5.04
C ALA A 108 8.24 9.42 4.66
N THR A 109 8.83 9.35 3.46
CA THR A 109 9.95 10.21 3.03
C THR A 109 9.50 11.51 2.34
N SER A 110 8.19 11.77 2.22
CA SER A 110 7.64 13.04 1.71
C SER A 110 7.74 14.20 2.71
N THR A 111 8.93 14.38 3.30
CA THR A 111 9.33 15.62 3.97
C THR A 111 10.61 16.09 3.29
N THR A 112 10.43 17.10 2.43
CA THR A 112 11.47 18.00 1.88
C THR A 112 12.31 17.47 0.71
N SER A 113 11.95 17.88 -0.52
CA SER A 113 12.80 18.80 -1.30
C SER A 113 12.12 19.20 -2.63
N ALA A 114 11.61 20.43 -2.69
CA ALA A 114 11.58 21.29 -3.89
C ALA A 114 11.10 22.71 -3.51
N VAL A 115 11.87 23.42 -2.68
CA VAL A 115 12.00 24.87 -2.84
C VAL A 115 13.36 25.09 -3.47
N SER A 116 13.40 25.01 -4.80
CA SER A 116 14.39 25.77 -5.57
C SER A 116 13.75 27.12 -5.84
N LYS A 117 14.12 28.09 -5.01
CA LYS A 117 13.85 29.51 -5.17
C LYS A 117 14.29 29.94 -6.58
N ALA A 118 13.34 30.40 -7.40
CA ALA A 118 13.64 31.12 -8.62
C ALA A 118 14.34 32.45 -8.28
N PRO A 119 15.33 32.92 -9.06
CA PRO A 119 15.52 34.35 -9.23
C PRO A 119 14.51 34.85 -10.26
N ALA A 120 13.71 35.84 -9.85
CA ALA A 120 12.96 36.69 -10.76
C ALA A 120 13.95 37.47 -11.63
N SER A 121 13.93 37.27 -12.95
CA SER A 121 14.48 38.26 -13.87
C SER A 121 13.45 39.37 -13.98
N SER A 122 13.63 40.42 -13.18
CA SER A 122 12.97 41.70 -13.42
C SER A 122 13.49 42.25 -14.75
N THR A 123 12.59 42.33 -15.72
CA THR A 123 12.67 43.21 -16.87
C THR A 123 12.93 44.64 -16.38
N VAL A 124 14.06 45.21 -16.78
CA VAL A 124 14.21 46.65 -16.91
C VAL A 124 14.34 46.93 -18.40
N SER A 125 13.24 47.39 -18.98
CA SER A 125 13.27 48.15 -20.22
C SER A 125 13.75 49.56 -19.87
N ILE A 126 14.87 49.99 -20.44
CA ILE A 126 15.16 51.42 -20.59
C ILE A 126 15.37 51.65 -22.08
N SER A 127 14.40 52.37 -22.65
CA SER A 127 14.50 53.00 -23.96
C SER A 127 15.20 54.35 -23.83
N ASP A 128 15.84 54.73 -24.94
CA ASP A 128 16.25 56.09 -25.33
C ASP A 128 17.50 56.68 -24.65
N GLN A 129 18.56 56.92 -25.44
CA GLN A 129 19.06 58.27 -25.75
C GLN A 129 19.92 58.28 -27.03
N ARG A 130 19.29 58.78 -28.08
CA ARG A 130 19.74 59.77 -29.07
C ARG A 130 21.15 60.44 -28.97
N ILE A 131 21.74 60.61 -30.16
CA ILE A 131 22.67 61.66 -30.72
C ILE A 131 24.15 61.68 -30.27
N GLY A 132 25.02 61.66 -31.29
CA GLY A 132 26.44 62.02 -31.23
C GLY A 132 27.21 61.50 -32.44
#